data_AF-A0A3E0KP21-F1
#
_entry.id   AF-A0A3E0KP21-F1
#
_cell.length_a   1.000
_cell.length_b   1.000
_cell.length_c   1.000
_cell.angle_alpha   90.00
_cell.angle_beta   90.00
_cell.angle_gamma   90.00
#
_symmetry.space_group_name_H-M   'P 1'
#
loop_
_entity.id
_entity.type
_entity.pdbx_description
1 polymer ?
#
loop_
_entity_poly.entity_id
_entity_poly.type
_entity_poly.pdbx_seq_one_letter_code
_entity_poly.pdbx_strand_id
1 'polypeptide(L)'
;MKVETPTRGGQLWSDACSEVGNRGGRVLGAGRPAEDARLSLPLGTRINLVMSVNARSLMHILDMRLPPNAQWEIRELCGALLDLAEMWMPATFRWYRENRAGKHLLAP
;
A
#
# COMPACT_ATOMS: atom_id res chain seq x y z
N MET A 1 -9.97 8.21 -3.53
CA MET A 1 -10.22 9.65 -3.37
C MET A 1 -8.91 10.25 -2.87
N LYS A 2 -8.10 10.83 -3.74
CA LYS A 2 -6.86 11.52 -3.34
C LYS A 2 -7.29 12.88 -2.80
N VAL A 3 -7.51 12.97 -1.49
CA VAL A 3 -7.99 14.20 -0.86
C VAL A 3 -6.78 15.10 -0.63
N GLU A 4 -6.35 15.80 -1.66
CA GLU A 4 -5.29 16.83 -1.57
C GLU A 4 -5.83 18.17 -1.07
N THR A 5 -7.15 18.31 -0.89
CA THR A 5 -7.76 19.50 -0.26
C THR A 5 -7.92 19.25 1.24
N PRO A 6 -7.54 20.16 2.16
CA PRO A 6 -7.81 20.00 3.58
C PRO A 6 -9.31 20.20 3.81
N THR A 7 -10.09 19.17 3.48
CA THR A 7 -11.46 19.06 3.96
C THR A 7 -11.38 18.93 5.47
N ARG A 8 -12.38 19.45 6.18
CA ARG A 8 -12.51 19.27 7.64
C ARG A 8 -12.34 17.79 8.04
N GLY A 9 -12.80 16.86 7.19
CA GLY A 9 -12.59 15.43 7.38
C GLY A 9 -11.13 14.98 7.31
N GLY A 10 -10.33 15.54 6.39
CA GLY A 10 -8.89 15.25 6.29
C GLY A 10 -8.09 15.75 7.50
N GLN A 11 -8.44 16.93 8.04
CA GLN A 11 -7.84 17.43 9.27
C GLN A 11 -8.19 16.55 10.47
N LEU A 12 -9.47 16.23 10.66
CA LEU A 12 -9.92 15.32 11.73
C LEU A 12 -9.24 13.95 11.65
N TRP A 13 -9.04 13.42 10.44
CA TRP A 13 -8.32 12.18 10.22
C TRP A 13 -6.84 12.28 10.66
N SER A 14 -6.15 13.34 10.22
CA SER A 14 -4.75 13.58 10.58
C SER A 14 -4.56 13.74 12.09
N ASP A 15 -5.48 14.46 12.74
CA ASP A 15 -5.47 14.67 14.19
C ASP A 15 -5.66 13.34 14.92
N ALA A 16 -6.64 12.53 14.50
CA ALA A 16 -6.89 11.21 15.08
C ALA A 16 -5.67 10.28 14.95
N CYS A 17 -5.03 10.24 13.77
CA CYS A 17 -3.82 9.44 13.57
C CYS A 17 -2.66 9.90 14.48
N SER A 18 -2.48 11.21 14.61
CA SER A 18 -1.44 11.81 15.44
C SER A 18 -1.66 11.51 16.92
N GLU A 19 -2.91 11.59 17.38
CA GLU A 19 -3.26 11.31 18.76
C GLU A 19 -2.99 9.85 19.16
N VAL A 20 -3.38 8.91 18.28
CA VAL A 20 -3.13 7.48 18.50
C VAL A 20 -1.62 7.19 18.51
N GLY A 21 -0.85 7.77 17.59
CA GLY A 21 0.62 7.65 17.60
C GLY A 21 1.25 8.17 18.89
N ASN A 22 0.82 9.34 19.37
CA ASN A 22 1.29 9.92 20.64
C ASN A 22 0.92 9.07 21.85
N ARG A 23 -0.28 8.45 21.87
CA ARG A 23 -0.66 7.48 22.90
C ARG A 23 0.27 6.27 22.90
N GLY A 24 0.53 5.68 21.73
CA GLY A 24 1.47 4.56 21.60
C GLY A 24 2.88 4.89 22.10
N GLY A 25 3.38 6.09 21.78
CA GLY A 25 4.67 6.58 22.28
C GLY A 25 4.72 6.73 23.80
N ARG A 26 3.66 7.22 24.43
CA ARG A 26 3.57 7.31 25.91
C ARG A 26 3.57 5.95 26.58
N VAL A 27 2.87 4.99 25.98
CA VAL A 27 2.80 3.61 26.47
C VAL A 27 4.17 2.93 26.41
N LEU A 28 4.93 3.15 25.34
CA LEU A 28 6.34 2.75 25.24
C LEU A 28 7.19 3.41 26.33
N GLY A 29 7.05 4.73 26.50
CA GLY A 29 7.80 5.50 27.50
C GLY A 29 7.49 5.12 28.94
N ALA A 30 6.31 4.55 29.21
CA ALA A 30 5.91 4.03 30.51
C ALA A 30 6.47 2.62 30.81
N GLY A 31 7.39 2.09 29.99
CA GLY A 31 8.07 0.82 30.22
C GLY A 31 7.32 -0.42 29.73
N ARG A 32 6.24 -0.25 28.94
CA ARG A 32 5.55 -1.39 28.32
C ARG A 32 6.39 -1.95 27.16
N PRO A 33 6.45 -3.28 26.97
CA PRO A 33 7.18 -3.89 25.86
C PRO A 33 6.74 -3.34 24.50
N ALA A 34 7.68 -3.23 23.57
CA ALA A 34 7.40 -2.68 22.23
C ALA A 34 6.39 -3.51 21.44
N GLU A 35 6.38 -4.83 21.63
CA GLU A 35 5.43 -5.76 21.02
C GLU A 35 3.98 -5.52 21.42
N ASP A 36 3.78 -5.02 22.64
CA ASP A 36 2.48 -4.71 23.22
C ASP A 36 2.04 -3.30 22.87
N ALA A 37 2.99 -2.35 22.87
CA ALA A 37 2.68 -0.97 22.54
C ALA A 37 2.30 -0.79 21.06
N ARG A 38 2.88 -1.58 20.14
CA ARG A 38 2.51 -1.54 18.72
C ARG A 38 1.05 -1.92 18.45
N LEU A 39 0.38 -2.62 19.36
CA LEU A 39 -1.05 -2.95 19.23
C LEU A 39 -1.94 -1.71 19.26
N SER A 40 -1.43 -0.60 19.79
CA SER A 40 -2.11 0.70 19.79
C SER A 40 -1.93 1.47 18.49
N LEU A 41 -1.01 1.07 17.60
CA LEU A 41 -0.73 1.79 16.37
C LEU A 41 -1.88 1.61 15.35
N PRO A 42 -2.20 2.65 14.56
CA PRO A 42 -3.23 2.55 13.55
C PRO A 42 -2.78 1.66 12.39
N LEU A 43 -3.75 1.08 11.67
CA LEU A 43 -3.50 0.28 10.45
C LEU A 43 -2.74 1.05 9.35
N GLY A 44 -2.87 2.39 9.33
CA GLY A 44 -2.17 3.27 8.39
C GLY A 44 -0.72 3.59 8.76
N THR A 45 -0.14 2.91 9.77
CA THR A 45 1.26 3.12 10.15
C THR A 45 2.18 2.68 9.02
N ARG A 46 3.07 3.58 8.57
CA ARG A 46 4.02 3.27 7.51
C ARG A 46 5.01 2.20 7.96
N ILE A 47 5.26 1.26 7.06
CA ILE A 47 6.25 0.21 7.23
C ILE A 47 7.21 0.20 6.04
N ASN A 48 8.41 -0.31 6.25
CA ASN A 48 9.31 -0.65 5.16
C ASN A 48 9.04 -2.11 4.76
N LEU A 49 8.79 -2.33 3.47
CA LEU A 49 8.51 -3.65 2.91
C LEU A 49 9.64 -4.04 1.95
N VAL A 50 10.25 -5.20 2.19
CA VAL A 50 11.16 -5.85 1.25
C VAL A 50 10.48 -7.12 0.76
N MET A 51 10.42 -7.31 -0.56
CA MET A 51 9.87 -8.51 -1.16
C MET A 51 10.76 -9.03 -2.28
N SER A 52 10.75 -10.34 -2.48
CA SER A 52 11.41 -11.02 -3.60
C SER A 52 10.38 -11.90 -4.29
N VAL A 53 10.19 -11.69 -5.60
CA VAL A 53 9.21 -12.41 -6.41
C VAL A 53 9.80 -12.68 -7.79
N ASN A 54 9.42 -13.80 -8.40
CA ASN A 54 9.69 -14.03 -9.82
C ASN A 54 8.72 -13.22 -10.70
N ALA A 55 9.01 -13.11 -12.00
CA ALA A 55 8.20 -12.33 -12.94
C ALA A 55 6.73 -12.79 -13.02
N ARG A 56 6.46 -14.10 -12.98
CA ARG A 56 5.09 -14.65 -13.03
C ARG A 56 4.31 -14.30 -11.76
N SER A 57 4.93 -14.43 -10.59
CA SER A 57 4.33 -14.05 -9.31
C SER A 57 4.07 -12.54 -9.24
N LEU A 58 4.97 -11.72 -9.78
CA LEU A 58 4.75 -10.28 -9.89
C LEU A 58 3.54 -9.96 -10.77
N MET A 59 3.43 -10.57 -11.96
CA MET A 59 2.23 -10.42 -12.81
C MET A 59 0.95 -10.83 -12.08
N HIS A 60 0.98 -11.91 -11.30
CA HIS A 60 -0.18 -12.34 -10.51
C HIS A 60 -0.57 -11.33 -9.42
N ILE A 61 0.39 -10.75 -8.70
CA ILE A 61 0.13 -9.68 -7.73
C ILE A 61 -0.51 -8.48 -8.44
N LEU A 62 0.03 -8.07 -9.59
CA LEU A 62 -0.48 -6.96 -10.38
C LEU A 62 -1.92 -7.23 -10.87
N ASP A 63 -2.24 -8.46 -11.27
CA ASP A 63 -3.60 -8.83 -11.68
C ASP A 63 -4.62 -8.67 -10.55
N MET A 64 -4.24 -8.97 -9.30
CA MET A 64 -5.12 -8.83 -8.15
C MET A 64 -5.24 -7.39 -7.64
N ARG A 65 -4.24 -6.55 -7.91
CA ARG A 65 -4.06 -5.26 -7.22
C ARG A 65 -4.12 -4.02 -8.09
N LEU A 66 -4.03 -4.13 -9.42
CA LEU A 66 -4.28 -3.02 -10.35
C LEU A 66 -5.76 -2.73 -10.64
N PRO A 67 -6.68 -3.72 -10.64
CA PRO A 67 -8.09 -3.48 -10.95
C PRO A 67 -8.76 -2.44 -10.04
N PRO A 68 -9.82 -1.75 -10.51
CA PRO A 68 -10.43 -0.63 -9.80
C PRO A 68 -11.14 -0.99 -8.48
N ASN A 69 -11.45 -2.28 -8.27
CA ASN A 69 -12.04 -2.80 -7.04
C ASN A 69 -11.02 -3.01 -5.90
N ALA A 70 -9.71 -2.95 -6.19
CA ALA A 70 -8.68 -2.95 -5.16
C ALA A 70 -8.59 -1.58 -4.46
N GLN A 71 -8.12 -1.58 -3.21
CA GLN A 71 -7.84 -0.35 -2.47
C GLN A 71 -6.91 0.56 -3.28
N TRP A 72 -7.13 1.87 -3.22
CA TRP A 72 -6.42 2.80 -4.10
C TRP A 72 -4.93 2.91 -3.72
N GLU A 73 -4.58 2.74 -2.44
CA GLU A 73 -3.20 2.77 -1.95
C GLU A 73 -2.37 1.63 -2.56
N ILE A 74 -2.91 0.41 -2.59
CA ILE A 74 -2.20 -0.75 -3.18
C ILE A 74 -2.11 -0.62 -4.70
N ARG A 75 -3.10 0.01 -5.34
CA ARG A 75 -3.06 0.30 -6.77
C ARG A 75 -1.93 1.27 -7.13
N GLU A 76 -1.70 2.30 -6.31
CA GLU A 76 -0.57 3.22 -6.51
C GLU A 76 0.78 2.49 -6.39
N LEU A 77 0.94 1.65 -5.36
CA LEU A 77 2.14 0.82 -5.20
C LEU A 77 2.35 -0.10 -6.41
N CYS A 78 1.31 -0.82 -6.82
CA CYS A 78 1.38 -1.75 -7.95
C CYS A 78 1.59 -1.06 -9.30
N GLY A 79 1.10 0.17 -9.49
CA GLY A 79 1.40 0.99 -10.65
C GLY A 79 2.90 1.29 -10.75
N ALA A 80 3.50 1.77 -9.65
CA ALA A 80 4.95 2.03 -9.60
C ALA A 80 5.78 0.75 -9.81
N LEU A 81 5.34 -0.39 -9.27
CA LEU A 81 6.00 -1.67 -9.50
C LEU A 81 5.94 -2.11 -10.96
N LEU A 82 4.83 -1.90 -11.65
CA LEU A 82 4.69 -2.22 -13.07
C LEU A 82 5.64 -1.35 -13.92
N ASP A 83 5.78 -0.06 -13.60
CA ASP A 83 6.73 0.83 -14.29
C ASP A 83 8.17 0.37 -14.12
N LEU A 84 8.58 -0.01 -12.90
CA LEU A 84 9.91 -0.56 -12.63
C LEU A 84 10.13 -1.92 -13.32
N ALA A 85 9.12 -2.79 -13.31
CA ALA A 85 9.19 -4.10 -13.94
C ALA A 85 9.32 -4.00 -15.46
N GLU A 86 8.63 -3.04 -16.08
CA GLU A 86 8.76 -2.75 -17.51
C GLU A 86 10.11 -2.15 -17.88
N MET A 87 10.68 -1.29 -17.03
CA MET A 87 12.04 -0.81 -17.22
C MET A 87 13.06 -1.96 -17.25
N TRP A 88 12.88 -2.97 -16.38
CA TRP A 88 13.84 -4.07 -16.24
C TRP A 88 13.61 -5.21 -17.25
N MET A 89 12.36 -5.52 -17.58
CA MET A 89 11.95 -6.59 -18.50
C MET A 89 10.93 -6.07 -19.54
N PRO A 90 11.36 -5.22 -20.49
CA PRO A 90 10.46 -4.47 -21.36
C PRO A 90 9.62 -5.36 -22.26
N ALA A 91 10.19 -6.40 -22.86
CA ALA A 91 9.45 -7.30 -23.75
C ALA A 91 8.27 -7.98 -23.04
N THR A 92 8.47 -8.43 -21.80
CA THR A 92 7.45 -9.14 -21.02
C THR A 92 6.39 -8.18 -20.47
N PHE A 93 6.83 -7.09 -19.83
CA PHE A 93 5.91 -6.22 -19.10
C PHE A 93 5.19 -5.20 -19.99
N ARG A 94 5.76 -4.84 -21.15
CA ARG A 94 5.02 -4.08 -22.17
C ARG A 94 3.88 -4.91 -22.73
N TRP A 95 4.16 -6.16 -23.12
CA TRP A 95 3.11 -7.09 -23.54
C TRP A 95 2.05 -7.28 -22.44
N TYR A 96 2.48 -7.47 -21.18
CA TYR A 96 1.56 -7.59 -20.04
C TYR A 96 0.67 -6.34 -19.88
N ARG A 97 1.24 -5.13 -19.97
CA ARG A 97 0.51 -3.86 -19.85
C ARG A 97 -0.56 -3.73 -20.94
N GLU A 98 -0.20 -4.03 -22.18
CA GLU A 98 -1.09 -3.94 -23.34
C GLU A 98 -2.19 -5.01 -23.31
N ASN A 99 -1.86 -6.22 -22.86
CA ASN A 99 -2.73 -7.38 -23.03
C ASN A 99 -3.53 -7.75 -21.79
N ARG A 100 -3.01 -7.54 -20.57
CA ARG A 100 -3.56 -8.16 -19.35
C ARG A 100 -3.76 -7.20 -18.17
N ALA A 101 -2.88 -6.22 -17.98
CA ALA A 101 -2.88 -5.34 -16.80
C ALA A 101 -4.25 -4.66 -16.58
N GLY A 102 -4.81 -4.79 -15.37
CA GLY A 102 -6.07 -4.15 -14.99
C GLY A 102 -7.33 -4.68 -15.68
N LYS A 103 -7.23 -5.73 -16.52
CA LYS A 103 -8.38 -6.30 -17.25
C LYS A 103 -9.07 -7.46 -16.52
N HIS A 104 -8.43 -8.03 -15.49
CA HIS A 104 -9.07 -9.06 -14.67
C HIS A 104 -10.15 -8.44 -13.79
N LEU A 105 -11.42 -8.69 -14.13
CA LEU A 105 -12.58 -8.26 -13.35
C LEU A 105 -12.77 -9.14 -12.09
N LEU A 106 -12.23 -10.35 -12.12
CA LEU A 106 -12.29 -11.36 -11.07
C LEU A 106 -10.97 -12.15 -11.15
N ALA A 107 -9.98 -11.78 -10.34
CA ALA A 107 -8.98 -12.75 -9.92
C ALA A 107 -9.66 -13.58 -8.80
N PRO A 108 -9.55 -14.92 -8.81
CA PRO A 108 -10.09 -15.74 -7.72
C PRO A 108 -9.53 -15.33 -6.36
#